data_AF-A0A562RKI2-F1
#
_entry.id   AF-A0A562RKI2-F1
#
_cell.length_a   1.000
_cell.length_b   1.000
_cell.length_c   1.000
_cell.angle_alpha   90.00
_cell.angle_beta   90.00
_cell.angle_gamma   90.00
#
_symmetry.space_group_name_H-M   'P 1'
#
loop_
_entity.id
_entity.type
_entity.pdbx_description
1 polymer ?
#
loop_
_entity_poly.entity_id
_entity_poly.type
_entity_poly.pdbx_seq_one_letter_code
_entity_poly.pdbx_strand_id
1 'polypeptide(L)'
;MTQASEANPNQTDMKPDHHAVPPARKGQAPEKLARIEFHKKFTASFYDPRFDPLRGEIAKLEDVAWQNYQDSRKAPVTVKAGPGFADPDYDMSTEWMAARDTLLAAERTQKDPATPSRVLLIVGSSRNDGTCPGEMSKSFRLAEWARTAFETEGMQVDLLDLSLVTSTYDHHIHPCKGCVSTAMPLCHWPCSCYPNHSLNQVNDWMNDIYERWVLAHGVLIIAPTYWYQSPSPLKLMIDRLVCADGGNPDPSSTHGKEAEEAKAIELDGWDYPKHLAGRAYGVISHGDVAGIESQRRNLSDWLEWMGLIGAGHQAMLDRYIGYFESYAESHETLDHDTPMQEEARIAARAVSEAVRQIRAGTLKAPDAKLRPARPK
;
A
#
# COMPACT_ATOMS: atom_id res chain seq x y z
N MET A 1 41.93 -51.04 27.95
CA MET A 1 40.47 -51.15 27.97
C MET A 1 39.91 -49.91 27.32
N THR A 2 39.47 -50.10 26.08
CA THR A 2 38.78 -49.16 25.19
C THR A 2 37.45 -48.72 25.80
N GLN A 3 37.18 -47.42 25.87
CA GLN A 3 35.82 -46.89 25.96
C GLN A 3 35.53 -46.12 24.68
N ALA A 4 34.53 -46.63 23.96
CA ALA A 4 34.01 -46.11 22.72
C ALA A 4 33.22 -44.82 22.97
N SER A 5 33.46 -43.80 22.16
CA SER A 5 32.54 -42.67 22.01
C SER A 5 31.40 -43.11 21.08
N GLU A 6 30.21 -43.27 21.62
CA GLU A 6 29.00 -43.51 20.84
C GLU A 6 28.67 -42.28 19.99
N ALA A 7 28.73 -42.45 18.66
CA ALA A 7 28.22 -41.49 17.71
C ALA A 7 26.68 -41.49 17.78
N ASN A 8 26.08 -40.33 18.01
CA ASN A 8 24.64 -40.13 17.99
C ASN A 8 24.12 -40.25 16.54
N PRO A 9 23.30 -41.26 16.18
CA PRO A 9 22.94 -41.53 14.79
C PRO A 9 21.70 -40.78 14.28
N ASN A 10 21.23 -39.73 14.99
CA ASN A 10 19.99 -39.02 14.65
C ASN A 10 20.18 -37.57 14.17
N GLN A 11 21.17 -37.33 13.31
CA GLN A 11 21.12 -36.23 12.34
C GLN A 11 20.72 -36.79 10.98
N THR A 12 19.47 -37.25 10.88
CA THR A 12 18.83 -37.40 9.59
C THR A 12 18.62 -36.00 9.03
N ASP A 13 19.45 -35.67 8.05
CA ASP A 13 19.29 -34.61 7.06
C ASP A 13 17.88 -34.72 6.47
N MET A 14 16.90 -34.06 7.10
CA MET A 14 15.54 -33.94 6.57
C MET A 14 15.61 -33.03 5.35
N LYS A 15 15.90 -33.62 4.19
CA LYS A 15 15.52 -33.03 2.91
C LYS A 15 14.04 -32.69 2.99
N PRO A 16 13.61 -31.48 2.59
CA PRO A 16 12.20 -31.18 2.54
C PRO A 16 11.53 -32.24 1.66
N ASP A 17 10.50 -32.87 2.20
CA ASP A 17 9.60 -33.71 1.42
C ASP A 17 9.19 -32.88 0.21
N HIS A 18 9.48 -33.35 -1.01
CA HIS A 18 9.06 -32.67 -2.24
C HIS A 18 7.53 -32.76 -2.33
N HIS A 19 6.84 -31.90 -1.57
CA HIS A 19 5.40 -31.74 -1.65
C HIS A 19 5.10 -31.26 -3.07
N ALA A 20 4.36 -32.08 -3.82
CA ALA A 20 3.93 -31.72 -5.16
C ALA A 20 3.24 -30.35 -5.13
N VAL A 21 3.64 -29.46 -6.06
CA VAL A 21 3.08 -28.12 -6.16
C VAL A 21 1.57 -28.24 -6.36
N PRO A 22 0.73 -27.67 -5.47
CA PRO A 22 -0.71 -27.83 -5.58
C PRO A 22 -1.24 -27.05 -6.78
N PRO A 23 -2.09 -27.64 -7.63
CA PRO A 23 -2.55 -26.99 -8.86
C PRO A 23 -3.40 -25.75 -8.59
N ALA A 24 -3.45 -24.83 -9.56
CA ALA A 24 -4.33 -23.67 -9.48
C ALA A 24 -5.82 -24.07 -9.56
N ARG A 25 -6.68 -23.46 -8.72
CA ARG A 25 -8.14 -23.65 -8.80
C ARG A 25 -8.72 -22.64 -9.78
N LYS A 26 -9.58 -23.09 -10.71
CA LYS A 26 -10.19 -22.27 -11.77
C LYS A 26 -11.72 -22.46 -11.77
N GLY A 27 -12.47 -21.52 -12.34
CA GLY A 27 -13.93 -21.64 -12.55
C GLY A 27 -14.83 -20.54 -11.95
N GLN A 28 -14.27 -19.56 -11.24
CA GLN A 28 -15.06 -18.46 -10.65
C GLN A 28 -15.35 -17.31 -11.65
N ALA A 29 -14.43 -17.02 -12.56
CA ALA A 29 -14.58 -15.92 -13.50
C ALA A 29 -15.61 -16.28 -14.58
N PRO A 30 -16.58 -15.39 -14.88
CA PRO A 30 -17.49 -15.58 -16.01
C PRO A 30 -16.74 -15.43 -17.35
N GLU A 31 -17.42 -15.77 -18.44
CA GLU A 31 -16.95 -15.44 -19.79
C GLU A 31 -16.85 -13.92 -19.98
N LYS A 32 -16.14 -13.49 -21.02
CA LYS A 32 -16.04 -12.08 -21.39
C LYS A 32 -17.42 -11.53 -21.75
N LEU A 33 -17.62 -10.24 -21.47
CA LEU A 33 -18.85 -9.52 -21.80
C LEU A 33 -19.18 -9.67 -23.28
N ALA A 34 -20.48 -9.81 -23.60
CA ALA A 34 -20.91 -9.69 -24.98
C ALA A 34 -20.71 -8.26 -25.51
N ARG A 35 -20.58 -8.10 -26.84
CA ARG A 35 -20.33 -6.79 -27.49
C ARG A 35 -21.31 -5.69 -27.04
N ILE A 36 -22.60 -6.04 -26.87
CA ILE A 36 -23.66 -5.12 -26.46
C ILE A 36 -23.51 -4.69 -24.98
N GLU A 37 -23.07 -5.58 -24.10
CA GLU A 37 -22.87 -5.26 -22.69
C GLU A 37 -21.63 -4.40 -22.49
N PHE A 38 -20.55 -4.69 -23.23
CA PHE A 38 -19.38 -3.84 -23.28
C PHE A 38 -19.74 -2.43 -23.77
N HIS A 39 -20.53 -2.32 -24.84
CA HIS A 39 -20.99 -1.03 -25.37
C HIS A 39 -21.69 -0.18 -24.31
N LYS A 40 -22.61 -0.77 -23.55
CA LYS A 40 -23.32 -0.08 -22.48
C LYS A 40 -22.37 0.45 -21.40
N LYS A 41 -21.31 -0.28 -21.07
CA LYS A 41 -20.31 0.16 -20.09
C LYS A 41 -19.40 1.24 -20.65
N PHE A 42 -18.92 1.08 -21.88
CA PHE A 42 -18.01 2.04 -22.52
C PHE A 42 -18.69 3.40 -22.75
N THR A 43 -19.93 3.40 -23.25
CA THR A 43 -20.64 4.64 -23.58
C THR A 43 -21.19 5.38 -22.37
N ALA A 44 -21.20 4.78 -21.17
CA ALA A 44 -21.67 5.41 -19.95
C ALA A 44 -20.92 6.70 -19.61
N SER A 45 -19.61 6.77 -19.91
CA SER A 45 -18.79 7.97 -19.69
C SER A 45 -19.11 9.11 -20.67
N PHE A 46 -19.89 8.86 -21.73
CA PHE A 46 -20.20 9.81 -22.80
C PHE A 46 -21.68 10.19 -22.86
N TYR A 47 -22.40 10.07 -21.74
CA TYR A 47 -23.83 10.33 -21.67
C TYR A 47 -24.22 11.81 -21.95
N ASP A 48 -23.37 12.76 -21.57
CA ASP A 48 -23.66 14.19 -21.71
C ASP A 48 -23.95 14.57 -23.19
N PRO A 49 -24.99 15.38 -23.48
CA PRO A 49 -25.33 15.80 -24.85
C PRO A 49 -24.20 16.51 -25.60
N ARG A 50 -23.19 17.05 -24.91
CA ARG A 50 -21.99 17.62 -25.54
C ARG A 50 -21.20 16.59 -26.36
N PHE A 51 -21.40 15.29 -26.12
CA PHE A 51 -20.82 14.22 -26.92
C PHE A 51 -21.68 13.82 -28.14
N ASP A 52 -22.89 14.37 -28.33
CA ASP A 52 -23.76 14.02 -29.46
C ASP A 52 -23.15 14.28 -30.83
N PRO A 53 -22.43 15.41 -31.07
CA PRO A 53 -21.75 15.62 -32.34
C PRO A 53 -20.59 14.64 -32.60
N LEU A 54 -20.13 13.90 -31.58
CA LEU A 54 -18.94 13.04 -31.60
C LEU A 54 -19.26 11.54 -31.57
N ARG A 55 -20.52 11.14 -31.76
CA ARG A 55 -20.95 9.73 -31.62
C ARG A 55 -20.21 8.79 -32.59
N GLY A 56 -19.88 9.26 -33.79
CA GLY A 56 -19.13 8.49 -34.78
C GLY A 56 -17.69 8.22 -34.35
N GLU A 57 -17.03 9.20 -33.74
CA GLU A 57 -15.67 9.11 -33.20
C GLU A 57 -15.64 8.20 -31.97
N ILE A 58 -16.62 8.34 -31.08
CA ILE A 58 -16.75 7.49 -29.89
C ILE A 58 -16.90 6.02 -30.29
N ALA A 59 -17.69 5.71 -31.33
CA ALA A 59 -17.84 4.35 -31.83
C ALA A 59 -16.51 3.75 -32.33
N LYS A 60 -15.65 4.56 -32.97
CA LYS A 60 -14.31 4.11 -33.39
C LYS A 60 -13.41 3.81 -32.19
N LEU A 61 -13.44 4.66 -31.15
CA LEU A 61 -12.68 4.41 -29.92
C LEU A 61 -13.18 3.16 -29.20
N GLU A 62 -14.48 2.95 -29.19
CA GLU A 62 -15.12 1.77 -28.60
C GLU A 62 -14.67 0.47 -29.28
N ASP A 63 -14.60 0.43 -30.62
CA ASP A 63 -14.19 -0.76 -31.34
C ASP A 63 -12.74 -1.17 -31.01
N VAL A 64 -11.85 -0.19 -30.83
CA VAL A 64 -10.47 -0.45 -30.37
C VAL A 64 -10.44 -0.92 -28.92
N ALA A 65 -11.19 -0.27 -28.03
CA ALA A 65 -11.28 -0.66 -26.63
C ALA A 65 -11.86 -2.07 -26.47
N TRP A 66 -12.84 -2.43 -27.31
CA TRP A 66 -13.43 -3.76 -27.39
C TRP A 66 -12.41 -4.82 -27.80
N GLN A 67 -11.60 -4.55 -28.84
CA GLN A 67 -10.52 -5.46 -29.25
C GLN A 67 -9.50 -5.65 -28.11
N ASN A 68 -9.06 -4.56 -27.47
CA ASN A 68 -8.13 -4.63 -26.33
C ASN A 68 -8.69 -5.47 -25.17
N TYR A 69 -9.99 -5.35 -24.88
CA TYR A 69 -10.68 -6.17 -23.89
C TYR A 69 -10.73 -7.65 -24.31
N GLN A 70 -11.11 -7.94 -25.55
CA GLN A 70 -11.20 -9.31 -26.09
C GLN A 70 -9.85 -10.02 -26.19
N ASP A 71 -8.78 -9.26 -26.36
CA ASP A 71 -7.42 -9.79 -26.43
C ASP A 71 -6.71 -9.80 -25.06
N SER A 72 -7.39 -9.35 -23.99
CA SER A 72 -6.83 -9.25 -22.63
C SER A 72 -5.52 -8.45 -22.59
N ARG A 73 -5.40 -7.39 -23.39
CA ARG A 73 -4.18 -6.56 -23.51
C ARG A 73 -3.94 -5.71 -22.27
N LYS A 74 -3.52 -6.35 -21.17
CA LYS A 74 -3.25 -5.72 -19.87
C LYS A 74 -2.13 -4.69 -19.95
N ALA A 75 -0.97 -5.11 -20.47
CA ALA A 75 0.24 -4.32 -20.60
C ALA A 75 0.62 -4.26 -22.10
N PRO A 76 0.18 -3.22 -22.82
CA PRO A 76 0.23 -3.21 -24.28
C PRO A 76 1.63 -2.97 -24.86
N VAL A 77 2.55 -2.41 -24.06
CA VAL A 77 3.94 -2.12 -24.43
C VAL A 77 4.87 -2.87 -23.50
N THR A 78 5.79 -3.64 -24.08
CA THR A 78 6.75 -4.47 -23.36
C THR A 78 8.17 -4.32 -23.91
N VAL A 79 9.14 -4.66 -23.07
CA VAL A 79 10.56 -4.81 -23.41
C VAL A 79 11.10 -6.09 -22.78
N LYS A 80 12.20 -6.63 -23.30
CA LYS A 80 12.87 -7.76 -22.66
C LYS A 80 13.36 -7.36 -21.27
N ALA A 81 13.12 -8.21 -20.27
CA ALA A 81 13.50 -7.95 -18.88
C ALA A 81 15.00 -7.67 -18.74
N GLY A 82 15.82 -8.42 -19.48
CA GLY A 82 17.26 -8.23 -19.57
C GLY A 82 18.05 -8.85 -18.40
N PRO A 83 19.39 -8.63 -18.39
CA PRO A 83 20.26 -9.26 -17.40
C PRO A 83 19.90 -8.89 -15.95
N GLY A 84 19.95 -9.87 -15.05
CA GLY A 84 19.64 -9.70 -13.62
C GLY A 84 18.21 -10.07 -13.22
N PHE A 85 17.33 -10.33 -14.19
CA PHE A 85 16.05 -10.99 -13.99
C PHE A 85 16.19 -12.51 -14.14
N ALA A 86 15.31 -13.27 -13.49
CA ALA A 86 15.27 -14.73 -13.52
C ALA A 86 15.06 -15.28 -14.96
N ASP A 87 14.20 -14.63 -15.74
CA ASP A 87 14.09 -14.82 -17.19
C ASP A 87 14.39 -13.50 -17.93
N PRO A 88 15.62 -13.32 -18.46
CA PRO A 88 16.00 -12.14 -19.23
C PRO A 88 15.18 -11.92 -20.51
N ASP A 89 14.60 -12.97 -21.08
CA ASP A 89 13.87 -12.91 -22.36
C ASP A 89 12.35 -12.70 -22.16
N TYR A 90 11.87 -12.61 -20.92
CA TYR A 90 10.48 -12.30 -20.59
C TYR A 90 10.08 -10.90 -21.07
N ASP A 91 8.89 -10.79 -21.67
CA ASP A 91 8.30 -9.51 -22.11
C ASP A 91 7.72 -8.74 -20.92
N MET A 92 8.54 -7.87 -20.33
CA MET A 92 8.20 -7.06 -19.17
C MET A 92 7.46 -5.78 -19.57
N SER A 93 6.44 -5.41 -18.80
CA SER A 93 5.74 -4.13 -18.97
C SER A 93 6.69 -2.96 -18.77
N THR A 94 6.73 -2.03 -19.72
CA THR A 94 7.55 -0.80 -19.60
C THR A 94 7.11 0.09 -18.44
N GLU A 95 5.80 0.14 -18.15
CA GLU A 95 5.24 0.89 -17.03
C GLU A 95 5.66 0.29 -15.68
N TRP A 96 5.69 -1.04 -15.59
CA TRP A 96 6.17 -1.71 -14.38
C TRP A 96 7.67 -1.52 -14.17
N MET A 97 8.47 -1.60 -15.25
CA MET A 97 9.92 -1.31 -15.19
C MET A 97 10.17 0.11 -14.71
N ALA A 98 9.46 1.10 -15.26
CA ALA A 98 9.58 2.48 -14.82
C ALA A 98 9.23 2.65 -13.33
N ALA A 99 8.12 2.05 -12.87
CA ALA A 99 7.75 2.09 -11.46
C ALA A 99 8.81 1.44 -10.56
N ARG A 100 9.35 0.28 -10.93
CA ARG A 100 10.44 -0.38 -10.20
C ARG A 100 11.67 0.51 -10.11
N ASP A 101 12.09 1.11 -11.21
CA ASP A 101 13.30 1.92 -11.25
C ASP A 101 13.16 3.20 -10.42
N THR A 102 11.97 3.80 -10.40
CA THR A 102 11.60 4.88 -9.47
C THR A 102 11.75 4.44 -8.02
N LEU A 103 11.21 3.27 -7.64
CA LEU A 103 11.33 2.78 -6.27
C LEU A 103 12.79 2.49 -5.88
N LEU A 104 13.60 1.93 -6.78
CA LEU A 104 15.02 1.71 -6.52
C LEU A 104 15.78 3.03 -6.33
N ALA A 105 15.42 4.08 -7.06
CA ALA A 105 16.00 5.41 -6.88
C ALA A 105 15.57 6.06 -5.55
N ALA A 106 14.30 5.93 -5.19
CA ALA A 106 13.77 6.36 -3.91
C ALA A 106 14.46 5.64 -2.74
N GLU A 107 14.68 4.33 -2.86
CA GLU A 107 15.33 3.55 -1.82
C GLU A 107 16.80 3.98 -1.62
N ARG A 108 17.54 4.19 -2.71
CA ARG A 108 18.91 4.72 -2.63
C ARG A 108 18.95 6.08 -1.92
N THR A 109 17.97 6.93 -2.19
CA THR A 109 17.85 8.25 -1.55
C THR A 109 17.55 8.11 -0.06
N GLN A 110 16.58 7.26 0.31
CA GLN A 110 16.20 7.03 1.70
C GLN A 110 17.33 6.40 2.52
N LYS A 111 18.13 5.51 1.93
CA LYS A 111 19.26 4.86 2.60
C LYS A 111 20.51 5.73 2.70
N ASP A 112 20.59 6.85 1.97
CA ASP A 112 21.72 7.76 2.04
C ASP A 112 21.66 8.59 3.35
N PRO A 113 22.62 8.44 4.28
CA PRO A 113 22.62 9.17 5.55
C PRO A 113 22.79 10.68 5.38
N ALA A 114 23.26 11.16 4.21
CA ALA A 114 23.39 12.58 3.91
C ALA A 114 22.07 13.25 3.51
N THR A 115 21.04 12.48 3.16
CA THR A 115 19.74 13.05 2.78
C THR A 115 18.95 13.49 4.01
N PRO A 116 18.11 14.54 3.92
CA PRO A 116 17.26 14.93 5.03
C PRO A 116 16.30 13.83 5.45
N SER A 117 16.03 13.74 6.75
CA SER A 117 14.97 12.88 7.28
C SER A 117 13.62 13.31 6.72
N ARG A 118 12.86 12.33 6.22
CA ARG A 118 11.57 12.52 5.57
C ARG A 118 10.49 11.74 6.28
N VAL A 119 9.32 12.36 6.43
CA VAL A 119 8.12 11.73 6.99
C VAL A 119 6.98 11.77 5.99
N LEU A 120 6.25 10.65 5.88
CA LEU A 120 4.99 10.59 5.13
C LEU A 120 3.84 10.83 6.10
N LEU A 121 3.14 11.95 5.93
CA LEU A 121 1.97 12.33 6.72
C LEU A 121 0.72 12.01 5.90
N ILE A 122 -0.07 11.03 6.34
CA ILE A 122 -1.21 10.50 5.60
C ILE A 122 -2.51 11.00 6.22
N VAL A 123 -3.28 11.77 5.45
CA VAL A 123 -4.66 12.13 5.78
C VAL A 123 -5.56 11.03 5.25
N GLY A 124 -6.08 10.20 6.17
CA GLY A 124 -6.90 9.04 5.84
C GLY A 124 -8.37 9.34 5.54
N SER A 125 -8.80 10.61 5.53
CA SER A 125 -10.19 10.98 5.30
C SER A 125 -10.58 10.84 3.82
N SER A 126 -11.81 10.39 3.56
CA SER A 126 -12.36 10.35 2.19
C SER A 126 -12.98 11.68 1.73
N ARG A 127 -12.96 12.73 2.56
CA ARG A 127 -13.62 14.00 2.26
C ARG A 127 -12.67 15.20 2.36
N ASN A 128 -12.99 16.20 1.55
CA ASN A 128 -12.50 17.57 1.65
C ASN A 128 -13.63 18.54 1.23
N ASP A 129 -13.36 19.84 1.27
CA ASP A 129 -14.29 20.92 0.90
C ASP A 129 -14.64 20.97 -0.59
N GLY A 130 -13.87 20.29 -1.45
CA GLY A 130 -14.20 20.05 -2.85
C GLY A 130 -15.16 18.88 -3.12
N THR A 131 -15.61 18.18 -2.08
CA THR A 131 -16.54 17.03 -2.18
C THR A 131 -17.91 17.33 -1.58
N CYS A 132 -18.87 16.40 -1.69
CA CYS A 132 -20.26 16.59 -1.24
C CYS A 132 -20.44 17.14 0.20
N PRO A 133 -19.60 16.81 1.20
CA PRO A 133 -19.69 17.42 2.53
C PRO A 133 -19.41 18.93 2.57
N GLY A 134 -18.72 19.51 1.58
CA GLY A 134 -18.52 20.96 1.44
C GLY A 134 -17.64 21.61 2.52
N GLU A 135 -16.90 20.81 3.30
CA GLU A 135 -16.04 21.30 4.38
C GLU A 135 -14.81 20.39 4.53
N MET A 136 -13.68 20.97 4.91
CA MET A 136 -12.42 20.26 5.17
C MET A 136 -12.59 19.13 6.20
N SER A 137 -11.73 18.11 6.18
CA SER A 137 -11.80 17.04 7.19
C SER A 137 -11.10 17.43 8.49
N LYS A 138 -11.61 16.96 9.65
CA LYS A 138 -10.90 17.04 10.94
C LYS A 138 -9.51 16.39 10.87
N SER A 139 -9.35 15.30 10.10
CA SER A 139 -8.03 14.68 9.86
C SER A 139 -7.03 15.62 9.19
N PHE A 140 -7.47 16.38 8.18
CA PHE A 140 -6.60 17.34 7.52
C PHE A 140 -6.18 18.46 8.48
N ARG A 141 -7.12 18.96 9.31
CA ARG A 141 -6.83 19.96 10.35
C ARG A 141 -5.78 19.45 11.36
N LEU A 142 -5.95 18.21 11.83
CA LEU A 142 -4.99 17.53 12.70
C LEU A 142 -3.62 17.36 12.03
N ALA A 143 -3.61 17.03 10.74
CA ALA A 143 -2.40 16.89 9.94
C ALA A 143 -1.64 18.21 9.82
N GLU A 144 -2.30 19.36 9.67
CA GLU A 144 -1.60 20.65 9.59
C GLU A 144 -0.87 21.03 10.90
N TRP A 145 -1.43 20.69 12.08
CA TRP A 145 -0.70 20.84 13.34
C TRP A 145 0.49 19.88 13.44
N ALA A 146 0.30 18.61 13.04
CA ALA A 146 1.37 17.62 13.00
C ALA A 146 2.49 18.03 12.01
N ARG A 147 2.13 18.53 10.83
CA ARG A 147 3.04 19.04 9.81
C ARG A 147 3.89 20.19 10.34
N THR A 148 3.27 21.19 10.96
CA THR A 148 3.99 22.30 11.58
C THR A 148 5.01 21.80 12.60
N ALA A 149 4.64 20.81 13.42
CA ALA A 149 5.56 20.20 14.38
C ALA A 149 6.71 19.44 13.68
N PHE A 150 6.44 18.62 12.67
CA PHE A 150 7.46 17.95 11.88
C PHE A 150 8.46 18.91 11.24
N GLU A 151 7.96 19.99 10.62
CA GLU A 151 8.80 21.02 10.00
C GLU A 151 9.66 21.74 11.04
N THR A 152 9.12 22.00 12.24
CA THR A 152 9.87 22.56 13.39
C THR A 152 10.97 21.61 13.86
N GLU A 153 10.73 20.30 13.82
CA GLU A 153 11.70 19.24 14.11
C GLU A 153 12.71 19.00 12.97
N GLY A 154 12.64 19.78 11.88
CA GLY A 154 13.56 19.71 10.75
C GLY A 154 13.30 18.54 9.80
N MET A 155 12.11 17.95 9.83
CA MET A 155 11.72 16.87 8.92
C MET A 155 11.22 17.42 7.59
N GLN A 156 11.57 16.77 6.48
CA GLN A 156 10.86 16.97 5.21
C GLN A 156 9.51 16.26 5.28
N VAL A 157 8.42 17.02 5.19
CA VAL A 157 7.06 16.47 5.23
C VAL A 157 6.55 16.21 3.82
N ASP A 158 6.14 14.97 3.58
CA ASP A 158 5.36 14.58 2.42
C ASP A 158 3.91 14.36 2.84
N LEU A 159 3.02 15.28 2.48
CA LEU A 159 1.59 15.18 2.79
C LEU A 159 0.88 14.36 1.70
N LEU A 160 0.32 13.22 2.10
CA LEU A 160 -0.52 12.36 1.28
C LEU A 160 -1.98 12.50 1.71
N ASP A 161 -2.76 13.27 0.95
CA ASP A 161 -4.19 13.44 1.18
C ASP A 161 -5.01 12.44 0.35
N LEU A 162 -5.54 11.41 1.02
CA LEU A 162 -6.30 10.36 0.35
C LEU A 162 -7.72 10.80 -0.05
N SER A 163 -8.17 12.00 0.36
CA SER A 163 -9.43 12.57 -0.13
C SER A 163 -9.36 12.94 -1.62
N LEU A 164 -8.16 13.07 -2.20
CA LEU A 164 -8.00 13.32 -3.63
C LEU A 164 -8.57 12.20 -4.51
N VAL A 165 -8.68 10.98 -3.99
CA VAL A 165 -9.34 9.84 -4.67
C VAL A 165 -10.83 10.11 -4.90
N THR A 166 -11.46 10.97 -4.08
CA THR A 166 -12.89 11.30 -4.19
C THR A 166 -13.14 12.68 -4.80
N SER A 167 -12.15 13.58 -4.78
CA SER A 167 -12.29 14.95 -5.28
C SER A 167 -11.62 15.23 -6.63
N THR A 168 -10.82 14.30 -7.15
CA THR A 168 -10.09 14.48 -8.43
C THR A 168 -10.74 13.66 -9.54
N TYR A 169 -10.87 14.27 -10.72
CA TYR A 169 -11.41 13.59 -11.89
C TYR A 169 -10.57 12.36 -12.25
N ASP A 170 -11.22 11.20 -12.30
CA ASP A 170 -10.64 9.93 -12.78
C ASP A 170 -9.32 9.56 -12.07
N HIS A 171 -9.31 9.66 -10.73
CA HIS A 171 -8.16 9.38 -9.89
C HIS A 171 -8.49 8.25 -8.90
N HIS A 172 -7.81 7.12 -8.99
CA HIS A 172 -8.22 5.91 -8.30
C HIS A 172 -7.09 5.24 -7.53
N ILE A 173 -7.46 4.55 -6.46
CA ILE A 173 -6.68 3.43 -5.95
C ILE A 173 -7.52 2.19 -6.25
N HIS A 174 -7.11 1.40 -7.24
CA HIS A 174 -7.87 0.20 -7.57
C HIS A 174 -7.69 -0.89 -6.49
N PRO A 175 -8.69 -1.75 -6.24
CA PRO A 175 -8.62 -2.74 -5.17
C PRO A 175 -7.48 -3.74 -5.32
N CYS A 176 -6.93 -4.23 -4.21
CA CYS A 176 -5.99 -5.34 -4.29
C CYS A 176 -6.67 -6.60 -4.86
N LYS A 177 -5.98 -7.33 -5.76
CA LYS A 177 -6.47 -8.58 -6.34
C LYS A 177 -6.15 -9.82 -5.49
N GLY A 178 -5.48 -9.64 -4.34
CA GLY A 178 -5.21 -10.72 -3.40
C GLY A 178 -4.25 -11.80 -3.93
N CYS A 179 -3.28 -11.45 -4.78
CA CYS A 179 -2.34 -12.43 -5.36
C CYS A 179 -1.59 -13.25 -4.29
N VAL A 180 -1.26 -12.61 -3.17
CA VAL A 180 -0.64 -13.23 -1.98
C VAL A 180 -1.43 -14.43 -1.44
N SER A 181 -2.77 -14.43 -1.57
CA SER A 181 -3.62 -15.53 -1.12
C SER A 181 -3.53 -16.76 -2.03
N THR A 182 -2.84 -16.67 -3.17
CA THR A 182 -2.44 -17.82 -3.99
C THR A 182 -1.05 -18.29 -3.62
N ALA A 183 -0.08 -17.36 -3.65
CA ALA A 183 1.28 -17.53 -3.16
C ALA A 183 1.92 -16.13 -3.02
N MET A 184 2.78 -15.91 -2.03
CA MET A 184 3.45 -14.62 -1.83
C MET A 184 4.26 -14.18 -3.06
N PRO A 185 5.03 -15.06 -3.75
CA PRO A 185 5.76 -14.68 -4.97
C PRO A 185 4.87 -14.24 -6.14
N LEU A 186 3.57 -14.58 -6.12
CA LEU A 186 2.62 -14.11 -7.12
C LEU A 186 2.24 -12.64 -6.89
N CYS A 187 2.43 -12.10 -5.69
CA CYS A 187 2.32 -10.68 -5.40
C CYS A 187 3.64 -10.01 -5.80
N HIS A 188 3.64 -9.01 -6.67
CA HIS A 188 4.90 -8.37 -7.11
C HIS A 188 5.14 -7.04 -6.40
N TRP A 189 6.40 -6.66 -6.24
CA TRP A 189 6.82 -5.37 -5.70
C TRP A 189 7.65 -4.58 -6.75
N PRO A 190 7.17 -3.41 -7.24
CA PRO A 190 5.83 -2.86 -7.05
C PRO A 190 4.75 -3.73 -7.70
N CYS A 191 3.48 -3.47 -7.39
CA CYS A 191 2.41 -4.35 -7.84
C CYS A 191 2.14 -4.27 -9.35
N SER A 192 2.35 -5.37 -10.07
CA SER A 192 2.12 -5.48 -11.52
C SER A 192 0.66 -5.78 -11.95
N CYS A 193 -0.30 -5.60 -11.03
CA CYS A 193 -1.73 -5.80 -11.32
C CYS A 193 -2.38 -4.61 -12.04
N TYR A 194 -1.73 -3.45 -11.93
CA TYR A 194 -2.10 -2.18 -12.55
C TYR A 194 -0.86 -1.53 -13.18
N PRO A 195 -1.04 -0.66 -14.19
CA PRO A 195 -2.31 -0.44 -14.88
C PRO A 195 -2.78 -1.70 -15.64
N ASN A 196 -4.08 -1.81 -15.85
CA ASN A 196 -4.66 -2.82 -16.73
C ASN A 196 -5.50 -2.13 -17.80
N HIS A 197 -4.88 -1.92 -18.95
CA HIS A 197 -5.46 -1.22 -20.08
C HIS A 197 -6.69 -1.93 -20.66
N SER A 198 -6.70 -3.26 -20.66
CA SER A 198 -7.86 -4.05 -21.14
C SER A 198 -9.13 -3.89 -20.29
N LEU A 199 -8.99 -3.48 -19.02
CA LEU A 199 -10.11 -3.34 -18.07
C LEU A 199 -10.41 -1.89 -17.71
N ASN A 200 -9.81 -0.91 -18.42
CA ASN A 200 -9.90 0.51 -18.10
C ASN A 200 -9.48 0.81 -16.63
N GLN A 201 -8.40 0.16 -16.17
CA GLN A 201 -7.82 0.35 -14.84
C GLN A 201 -6.46 1.05 -14.97
N VAL A 202 -6.45 2.26 -15.53
CA VAL A 202 -5.23 2.97 -15.96
C VAL A 202 -4.84 4.13 -15.05
N ASN A 203 -5.80 4.71 -14.31
CA ASN A 203 -5.58 5.87 -13.45
C ASN A 203 -5.33 5.48 -11.98
N ASP A 204 -4.43 4.51 -11.78
CA ASP A 204 -4.05 3.98 -10.45
C ASP A 204 -2.97 4.86 -9.81
N TRP A 205 -3.23 5.39 -8.62
CA TRP A 205 -2.32 6.28 -7.89
C TRP A 205 -1.22 5.53 -7.12
N MET A 206 -1.28 4.20 -7.07
CA MET A 206 -0.41 3.44 -6.15
C MET A 206 1.08 3.51 -6.50
N ASN A 207 1.46 3.68 -7.77
CA ASN A 207 2.89 3.77 -8.12
C ASN A 207 3.55 4.99 -7.46
N ASP A 208 2.88 6.13 -7.48
CA ASP A 208 3.33 7.36 -6.80
C ASP A 208 3.31 7.16 -5.28
N ILE A 209 2.27 6.52 -4.74
CA ILE A 209 2.17 6.25 -3.31
C ILE A 209 3.31 5.31 -2.86
N TYR A 210 3.64 4.26 -3.61
CA TYR A 210 4.76 3.37 -3.28
C TYR A 210 6.07 4.14 -3.19
N GLU A 211 6.34 5.08 -4.11
CA GLU A 211 7.53 5.91 -4.07
C GLU A 211 7.60 6.72 -2.78
N ARG A 212 6.50 7.37 -2.39
CA ARG A 212 6.40 8.14 -1.14
C ARG A 212 6.67 7.29 0.10
N TRP A 213 6.14 6.06 0.14
CA TRP A 213 6.43 5.10 1.20
C TRP A 213 7.90 4.68 1.23
N VAL A 214 8.51 4.44 0.07
CA VAL A 214 9.93 4.08 -0.03
C VAL A 214 10.83 5.24 0.42
N LEU A 215 10.52 6.48 0.04
CA LEU A 215 11.26 7.68 0.44
C LEU A 215 11.15 8.00 1.95
N ALA A 216 10.09 7.58 2.61
CA ALA A 216 9.83 7.91 4.01
C ALA A 216 10.78 7.17 4.96
N HIS A 217 11.21 7.89 6.01
CA HIS A 217 11.91 7.31 7.16
C HIS A 217 10.95 7.06 8.34
N GLY A 218 9.85 7.81 8.38
CA GLY A 218 8.76 7.63 9.32
C GLY A 218 7.41 7.95 8.69
N VAL A 219 6.34 7.41 9.26
CA VAL A 219 4.97 7.61 8.78
C VAL A 219 4.06 8.03 9.92
N LEU A 220 3.18 9.01 9.70
CA LEU A 220 2.09 9.34 10.62
C LEU A 220 0.78 9.23 9.87
N ILE A 221 -0.10 8.33 10.32
CA ILE A 221 -1.44 8.15 9.74
C ILE A 221 -2.47 8.84 10.64
N ILE A 222 -3.25 9.77 10.07
CA ILE A 222 -4.34 10.44 10.78
C ILE A 222 -5.65 10.10 10.08
N ALA A 223 -6.50 9.30 10.73
CA ALA A 223 -7.69 8.74 10.09
C ALA A 223 -8.94 8.90 10.98
N PRO A 224 -10.10 9.26 10.38
CA PRO A 224 -11.37 9.11 11.05
C PRO A 224 -11.78 7.62 11.08
N THR A 225 -12.69 7.25 11.98
CA THR A 225 -13.36 5.95 11.97
C THR A 225 -14.67 6.00 11.20
N TYR A 226 -14.81 5.17 10.16
CA TYR A 226 -16.08 4.96 9.46
C TYR A 226 -16.59 3.56 9.76
N TRP A 227 -17.71 3.46 10.49
CA TRP A 227 -18.33 2.18 10.86
C TRP A 227 -17.34 1.16 11.44
N TYR A 228 -16.58 1.55 12.48
CA TYR A 228 -15.56 0.71 13.13
C TYR A 228 -14.38 0.31 12.23
N GLN A 229 -14.19 0.96 11.09
CA GLN A 229 -13.18 0.60 10.09
C GLN A 229 -12.45 1.82 9.52
N SER A 230 -11.35 1.54 8.82
CA SER A 230 -10.63 2.56 8.04
C SER A 230 -11.48 3.06 6.86
N PRO A 231 -11.41 4.36 6.53
CA PRO A 231 -12.07 4.90 5.34
C PRO A 231 -11.62 4.19 4.06
N SER A 232 -12.52 4.09 3.08
CA SER A 232 -12.28 3.28 1.87
C SER A 232 -10.98 3.62 1.13
N PRO A 233 -10.60 4.90 0.87
CA PRO A 233 -9.32 5.23 0.25
C PRO A 233 -8.12 4.77 1.07
N LEU A 234 -8.15 4.94 2.40
CA LEU A 234 -7.12 4.43 3.29
C LEU A 234 -7.04 2.90 3.23
N LYS A 235 -8.18 2.21 3.28
CA LYS A 235 -8.25 0.75 3.20
C LYS A 235 -7.74 0.22 1.86
N LEU A 236 -8.05 0.89 0.75
CA LEU A 236 -7.55 0.54 -0.58
C LEU A 236 -6.02 0.65 -0.62
N MET A 237 -5.44 1.73 -0.07
CA MET A 237 -3.98 1.88 0.04
C MET A 237 -3.36 0.76 0.89
N ILE A 238 -3.94 0.48 2.08
CA ILE A 238 -3.50 -0.59 2.99
C ILE A 238 -3.47 -1.94 2.25
N ASP A 239 -4.57 -2.29 1.58
CA ASP A 239 -4.70 -3.58 0.90
C ASP A 239 -3.72 -3.73 -0.26
N ARG A 240 -3.37 -2.61 -0.89
CA ARG A 240 -2.41 -2.57 -1.99
C ARG A 240 -0.95 -2.62 -1.50
N LEU A 241 -0.67 -2.21 -0.27
CA LEU A 241 0.66 -2.31 0.36
C LEU A 241 1.03 -3.74 0.80
N VAL A 242 0.15 -4.73 0.67
CA VAL A 242 0.52 -6.14 0.92
C VAL A 242 1.68 -6.63 0.06
N CYS A 243 1.91 -6.02 -1.11
CA CYS A 243 3.10 -6.31 -1.90
C CYS A 243 4.40 -5.82 -1.26
N ALA A 244 4.35 -4.82 -0.38
CA ALA A 244 5.49 -4.33 0.36
C ALA A 244 5.91 -5.30 1.49
N ASP A 245 5.00 -6.13 1.99
CA ASP A 245 5.27 -7.09 3.06
C ASP A 245 6.17 -8.24 2.59
N GLY A 246 5.89 -8.80 1.40
CA GLY A 246 6.70 -9.91 0.90
C GLY A 246 6.69 -10.09 -0.60
N GLY A 247 6.24 -9.10 -1.37
CA GLY A 247 6.07 -9.24 -2.81
C GLY A 247 7.38 -9.50 -3.55
N ASN A 248 7.30 -10.27 -4.61
CA ASN A 248 8.39 -10.61 -5.50
C ASN A 248 8.83 -9.41 -6.35
N PRO A 249 10.10 -8.98 -6.27
CA PRO A 249 10.62 -7.87 -7.07
C PRO A 249 10.96 -8.25 -8.52
N ASP A 250 10.73 -9.51 -8.90
CA ASP A 250 11.03 -10.06 -10.22
C ASP A 250 9.81 -10.81 -10.82
N PRO A 251 8.96 -10.12 -11.59
CA PRO A 251 7.82 -10.75 -12.28
C PRO A 251 8.20 -11.82 -13.30
N SER A 252 9.45 -11.85 -13.79
CA SER A 252 9.90 -12.84 -14.78
C SER A 252 10.05 -14.22 -14.15
N SER A 253 10.37 -14.29 -12.86
CA SER A 253 10.48 -15.56 -12.12
C SER A 253 9.18 -16.36 -12.04
N THR A 254 8.03 -15.70 -12.23
CA THR A 254 6.69 -16.33 -12.29
C THR A 254 5.99 -16.07 -13.64
N HIS A 255 6.78 -15.73 -14.67
CA HIS A 255 6.34 -15.33 -16.02
C HIS A 255 5.06 -14.48 -16.01
N GLY A 256 5.06 -13.45 -15.16
CA GLY A 256 3.88 -12.67 -14.86
C GLY A 256 3.06 -13.26 -13.72
N LYS A 257 1.82 -13.70 -13.98
CA LYS A 257 0.89 -14.14 -12.93
C LYS A 257 0.59 -15.63 -13.01
N GLU A 258 1.61 -16.44 -13.27
CA GLU A 258 1.48 -17.90 -13.27
C GLU A 258 1.48 -18.46 -11.84
N ALA A 259 0.32 -18.97 -11.43
CA ALA A 259 0.07 -19.39 -10.05
C ALA A 259 0.90 -20.61 -9.61
N GLU A 260 1.19 -21.54 -10.52
CA GLU A 260 1.93 -22.77 -10.19
C GLU A 260 3.41 -22.48 -9.96
N GLU A 261 4.01 -21.63 -10.78
CA GLU A 261 5.40 -21.19 -10.60
C GLU A 261 5.58 -20.41 -9.30
N ALA A 262 4.68 -19.48 -8.99
CA ALA A 262 4.72 -18.74 -7.74
C ALA A 262 4.60 -19.65 -6.50
N LYS A 263 3.77 -20.70 -6.58
CA LYS A 263 3.67 -21.69 -5.49
C LYS A 263 4.94 -22.52 -5.36
N ALA A 264 5.56 -22.90 -6.48
CA ALA A 264 6.84 -23.61 -6.46
C ALA A 264 7.90 -22.76 -5.73
N ILE A 265 8.03 -21.48 -6.09
CA ILE A 265 8.94 -20.54 -5.44
C ILE A 265 8.63 -20.41 -3.93
N GLU A 266 7.36 -20.32 -3.53
CA GLU A 266 7.03 -20.22 -2.10
C GLU A 266 7.39 -21.49 -1.33
N LEU A 267 7.13 -22.67 -1.91
CA LEU A 267 7.45 -23.97 -1.32
C LEU A 267 8.96 -24.21 -1.22
N ASP A 268 9.74 -23.61 -2.11
CA ASP A 268 11.21 -23.62 -2.07
C ASP A 268 11.80 -22.70 -0.98
N GLY A 269 10.94 -22.00 -0.22
CA GLY A 269 11.33 -21.26 0.97
C GLY A 269 11.44 -19.76 0.76
N TRP A 270 10.37 -19.12 0.27
CA TRP A 270 10.30 -17.66 0.14
C TRP A 270 10.60 -16.94 1.45
N ASP A 271 11.34 -15.83 1.38
CA ASP A 271 12.00 -15.19 2.51
C ASP A 271 11.23 -14.00 3.12
N TYR A 272 10.14 -13.56 2.47
CA TYR A 272 9.26 -12.47 2.93
C TYR A 272 10.05 -11.18 3.26
N PRO A 273 10.55 -10.46 2.25
CA PRO A 273 11.59 -9.44 2.42
C PRO A 273 11.20 -8.19 3.23
N LYS A 274 9.92 -7.89 3.44
CA LYS A 274 9.41 -6.68 4.12
C LYS A 274 10.10 -5.41 3.61
N HIS A 275 9.84 -5.05 2.36
CA HIS A 275 10.47 -3.97 1.60
C HIS A 275 10.45 -2.60 2.30
N LEU A 276 9.52 -2.38 3.24
CA LEU A 276 9.38 -1.12 3.98
C LEU A 276 9.83 -1.19 5.44
N ALA A 277 10.38 -2.32 5.90
CA ALA A 277 10.79 -2.51 7.29
C ALA A 277 11.80 -1.46 7.78
N GLY A 278 11.82 -1.25 9.10
CA GLY A 278 12.78 -0.38 9.77
C GLY A 278 12.42 1.11 9.75
N ARG A 279 11.22 1.49 9.30
CA ARG A 279 10.72 2.88 9.38
C ARG A 279 9.99 3.13 10.70
N ALA A 280 10.01 4.36 11.20
CA ALA A 280 9.17 4.74 12.35
C ALA A 280 7.70 4.85 11.94
N TYR A 281 6.77 4.65 12.89
CA TYR A 281 5.37 5.01 12.64
C TYR A 281 4.66 5.62 13.86
N GLY A 282 3.58 6.35 13.56
CA GLY A 282 2.56 6.84 14.48
C GLY A 282 1.16 6.74 13.86
N VAL A 283 0.14 6.70 14.69
CA VAL A 283 -1.28 6.64 14.32
C VAL A 283 -2.09 7.58 15.21
N ILE A 284 -2.95 8.39 14.58
CA ILE A 284 -4.01 9.15 15.25
C ILE A 284 -5.34 8.70 14.66
N SER A 285 -6.09 7.92 15.42
CA SER A 285 -7.47 7.58 15.11
C SER A 285 -8.41 8.56 15.80
N HIS A 286 -9.41 9.07 15.09
CA HIS A 286 -10.45 9.89 15.72
C HIS A 286 -11.84 9.54 15.23
N GLY A 287 -12.84 9.95 15.99
CA GLY A 287 -14.24 9.72 15.68
C GLY A 287 -15.14 10.46 16.66
N ASP A 288 -16.44 10.24 16.56
CA ASP A 288 -17.41 11.01 17.33
C ASP A 288 -18.08 10.18 18.43
N VAL A 289 -18.18 8.85 18.27
CA VAL A 289 -18.99 8.00 19.16
C VAL A 289 -18.37 6.63 19.46
N ALA A 290 -17.90 5.89 18.45
CA ALA A 290 -17.42 4.52 18.65
C ALA A 290 -16.38 4.08 17.61
N GLY A 291 -15.50 3.16 18.01
CA GLY A 291 -14.68 2.34 17.11
C GLY A 291 -13.24 2.82 16.89
N ILE A 292 -12.87 3.96 17.48
CA ILE A 292 -11.53 4.55 17.34
C ILE A 292 -10.42 3.65 17.88
N GLU A 293 -10.68 2.92 18.96
CA GLU A 293 -9.69 2.08 19.63
C GLU A 293 -9.38 0.85 18.78
N SER A 294 -10.40 0.28 18.14
CA SER A 294 -10.24 -0.86 17.22
C SER A 294 -9.52 -0.45 15.96
N GLN A 295 -9.84 0.71 15.39
CA GLN A 295 -9.11 1.22 14.23
C GLN A 295 -7.64 1.49 14.55
N ARG A 296 -7.34 2.18 15.66
CA ARG A 296 -5.94 2.42 16.08
C ARG A 296 -5.18 1.11 16.22
N ARG A 297 -5.74 0.11 16.92
CA ARG A 297 -5.11 -1.23 17.06
C ARG A 297 -4.86 -1.87 15.70
N ASN A 298 -5.87 -1.93 14.82
CA ASN A 298 -5.73 -2.54 13.51
C ASN A 298 -4.66 -1.86 12.63
N LEU A 299 -4.54 -0.53 12.70
CA LEU A 299 -3.51 0.22 11.98
C LEU A 299 -2.13 -0.04 12.57
N SER A 300 -1.99 -0.04 13.91
CA SER A 300 -0.74 -0.38 14.59
C SER A 300 -0.27 -1.79 14.26
N ASP A 301 -1.14 -2.80 14.40
CA ASP A 301 -0.82 -4.20 14.14
C ASP A 301 -0.38 -4.42 12.69
N TRP A 302 -1.01 -3.74 11.73
CA TRP A 302 -0.62 -3.79 10.32
C TRP A 302 0.79 -3.20 10.08
N LEU A 303 1.10 -2.05 10.68
CA LEU A 303 2.39 -1.39 10.49
C LEU A 303 3.53 -2.18 11.15
N GLU A 304 3.29 -2.72 12.35
CA GLU A 304 4.22 -3.63 13.03
C GLU A 304 4.43 -4.92 12.24
N TRP A 305 3.36 -5.48 11.66
CA TRP A 305 3.46 -6.65 10.78
C TRP A 305 4.43 -6.42 9.62
N MET A 306 4.34 -5.26 8.96
CA MET A 306 5.26 -4.86 7.89
C MET A 306 6.69 -4.50 8.37
N GLY A 307 6.97 -4.61 9.67
CA GLY A 307 8.29 -4.38 10.26
C GLY A 307 8.61 -2.92 10.56
N LEU A 308 7.60 -2.05 10.68
CA LEU A 308 7.81 -0.68 11.16
C LEU A 308 7.91 -0.65 12.69
N ILE A 309 8.56 0.38 13.22
CA ILE A 309 8.87 0.55 14.64
C ILE A 309 7.98 1.66 15.21
N GLY A 310 7.18 1.35 16.23
CA GLY A 310 6.28 2.32 16.85
C GLY A 310 7.06 3.43 17.56
N ALA A 311 6.67 4.68 17.33
CA ALA A 311 7.29 5.86 17.94
C ALA A 311 6.87 6.12 19.41
N GLY A 312 6.35 5.08 20.08
CA GLY A 312 5.91 5.13 21.48
C GLY A 312 4.44 5.51 21.66
N HIS A 313 3.98 5.45 22.93
CA HIS A 313 2.56 5.59 23.28
C HIS A 313 1.95 6.93 22.85
N GLN A 314 2.69 8.03 22.94
CA GLN A 314 2.21 9.36 22.56
C GLN A 314 2.05 9.54 21.04
N ALA A 315 2.57 8.62 20.23
CA ALA A 315 2.34 8.56 18.80
C ALA A 315 1.22 7.58 18.40
N MET A 316 0.56 6.91 19.36
CA MET A 316 -0.49 5.92 19.14
C MET A 316 -1.77 6.36 19.83
N LEU A 317 -2.52 7.24 19.19
CA LEU A 317 -3.65 7.96 19.77
C LEU A 317 -4.98 7.47 19.20
N ASP A 318 -5.98 7.41 20.07
CA ASP A 318 -7.40 7.30 19.71
C ASP A 318 -8.19 8.34 20.52
N ARG A 319 -8.92 9.25 19.86
CA ARG A 319 -9.70 10.29 20.55
C ARG A 319 -11.10 10.47 19.96
N TYR A 320 -12.09 10.61 20.84
CA TYR A 320 -13.38 11.15 20.44
C TYR A 320 -13.30 12.68 20.41
N ILE A 321 -13.75 13.30 19.33
CA ILE A 321 -13.85 14.76 19.19
C ILE A 321 -15.33 15.11 19.22
N GLY A 322 -15.79 15.67 20.35
CA GLY A 322 -17.21 15.93 20.58
C GLY A 322 -18.01 14.66 20.84
N TYR A 323 -17.61 13.88 21.86
CA TYR A 323 -18.25 12.60 22.19
C TYR A 323 -19.77 12.77 22.43
N PHE A 324 -20.58 12.18 21.56
CA PHE A 324 -22.05 12.34 21.52
C PHE A 324 -22.56 13.80 21.35
N GLU A 325 -21.69 14.74 20.99
CA GLU A 325 -22.09 16.11 20.69
C GLU A 325 -22.69 16.24 19.28
N SER A 326 -23.18 17.44 18.94
CA SER A 326 -23.76 17.72 17.64
C SER A 326 -22.70 17.67 16.53
N TYR A 327 -22.97 16.94 15.45
CA TYR A 327 -22.11 16.97 14.27
C TYR A 327 -21.97 18.37 13.65
N ALA A 328 -23.00 19.22 13.80
CA ALA A 328 -23.00 20.58 13.28
C ALA A 328 -21.96 21.47 13.97
N GLU A 329 -21.61 21.19 15.22
CA GLU A 329 -20.63 21.95 16.02
C GLU A 329 -19.26 21.28 16.00
N SER A 330 -19.12 20.11 15.35
CA SER A 330 -17.94 19.24 15.50
C SER A 330 -16.60 19.87 15.10
N HIS A 331 -16.62 20.87 14.21
CA HIS A 331 -15.45 21.64 13.85
C HIS A 331 -15.08 22.68 14.91
N GLU A 332 -16.07 23.34 15.51
CA GLU A 332 -15.88 24.25 16.64
C GLU A 332 -15.43 23.48 17.89
N THR A 333 -15.96 22.29 18.13
CA THR A 333 -15.46 21.41 19.20
C THR A 333 -13.96 21.15 19.03
N LEU A 334 -13.49 20.87 17.81
CA LEU A 334 -12.06 20.71 17.54
C LEU A 334 -11.25 22.01 17.71
N ASP A 335 -11.84 23.17 17.43
CA ASP A 335 -11.21 24.47 17.66
C ASP A 335 -10.91 24.71 19.15
N HIS A 336 -11.84 24.33 20.02
CA HIS A 336 -11.70 24.50 21.47
C HIS A 336 -10.90 23.38 22.15
N ASP A 337 -10.76 22.21 21.51
CA ASP A 337 -10.00 21.06 22.02
C ASP A 337 -8.48 21.24 21.87
N THR A 338 -7.93 22.20 22.62
CA THR A 338 -6.49 22.49 22.65
C THR A 338 -5.63 21.28 23.06
N PRO A 339 -6.06 20.38 23.97
CA PRO A 339 -5.34 19.13 24.21
C PRO A 339 -5.21 18.25 22.96
N MET A 340 -6.29 18.00 22.22
CA MET A 340 -6.22 17.18 20.99
C MET A 340 -5.30 17.80 19.93
N GLN A 341 -5.32 19.14 19.79
CA GLN A 341 -4.41 19.84 18.90
C GLN A 341 -2.94 19.64 19.30
N GLU A 342 -2.62 19.69 20.61
CA GLU A 342 -1.27 19.45 21.10
C GLU A 342 -0.86 17.98 21.01
N GLU A 343 -1.79 17.04 21.23
CA GLU A 343 -1.53 15.61 21.03
C GLU A 343 -1.13 15.31 19.58
N ALA A 344 -1.73 15.98 18.58
CA ALA A 344 -1.29 15.87 17.19
C ALA A 344 0.16 16.36 16.97
N ARG A 345 0.56 17.45 17.63
CA ARG A 345 1.95 17.95 17.59
C ARG A 345 2.91 17.01 18.30
N ILE A 346 2.52 16.49 19.46
CA ILE A 346 3.33 15.55 20.25
C ILE A 346 3.56 14.26 19.46
N ALA A 347 2.54 13.71 18.81
CA ALA A 347 2.68 12.52 17.97
C ALA A 347 3.71 12.75 16.85
N ALA A 348 3.70 13.91 16.19
CA ALA A 348 4.69 14.28 15.20
C ALA A 348 6.12 14.42 15.77
N ARG A 349 6.26 15.03 16.95
CA ARG A 349 7.56 15.12 17.65
C ARG A 349 8.10 13.74 18.04
N ALA A 350 7.23 12.85 18.52
CA ALA A 350 7.60 11.47 18.87
C ALA A 350 8.06 10.68 17.64
N VAL A 351 7.34 10.77 16.51
CA VAL A 351 7.77 10.16 15.24
C VAL A 351 9.09 10.76 14.76
N SER A 352 9.27 12.08 14.86
CA SER A 352 10.53 12.75 14.49
C SER A 352 11.71 12.20 15.29
N GLU A 353 11.54 12.03 16.60
CA GLU A 353 12.58 11.49 17.46
C GLU A 353 12.88 10.03 17.15
N ALA A 354 11.86 9.20 16.92
CA ALA A 354 12.05 7.81 16.50
C ALA A 354 12.82 7.72 15.16
N VAL A 355 12.52 8.59 14.19
CA VAL A 355 13.27 8.67 12.92
C VAL A 355 14.75 9.00 13.16
N ARG A 356 15.05 9.97 14.03
CA ARG A 356 16.44 10.33 14.37
C ARG A 356 17.16 9.14 15.00
N GLN A 357 16.53 8.46 15.96
CA GLN A 357 17.14 7.33 16.65
C GLN A 357 17.35 6.13 15.72
N ILE A 358 16.41 5.84 14.81
CA ILE A 358 16.56 4.80 13.79
C ILE A 358 17.75 5.13 12.88
N ARG A 359 17.82 6.37 12.36
CA ARG A 359 18.91 6.80 11.48
C ARG A 359 20.27 6.84 12.19
N ALA A 360 20.29 7.12 13.50
CA ALA A 360 21.48 7.03 14.33
C ALA A 360 21.82 5.58 14.74
N GLY A 361 20.96 4.61 14.45
CA GLY A 361 21.13 3.20 14.83
C GLY A 361 20.93 2.91 16.31
N THR A 362 20.31 3.83 17.06
CA THR A 362 20.06 3.72 18.51
C THR A 362 18.68 3.15 18.84
N LEU A 363 17.69 3.29 17.95
CA LEU A 363 16.39 2.62 18.06
C LEU A 363 16.34 1.41 17.13
N LYS A 364 16.12 0.23 17.71
CA LYS A 364 15.96 -1.05 17.01
C LYS A 364 14.85 -1.85 17.67
N ALA A 365 14.14 -2.66 16.87
CA ALA A 365 13.21 -3.63 17.44
C ALA A 365 13.95 -4.56 18.42
N PRO A 366 13.44 -4.80 19.63
CA PRO A 366 14.12 -5.61 20.64
C PRO A 366 14.44 -7.04 20.18
N ASP A 367 13.65 -7.56 19.25
CA ASP A 367 13.73 -8.89 18.66
C ASP A 367 14.43 -8.94 17.29
N ALA A 368 15.03 -7.83 16.81
CA ALA A 368 15.63 -7.75 15.47
C ALA A 368 16.74 -8.78 15.18
N LYS A 369 17.31 -9.42 16.22
CA LYS A 369 18.32 -10.48 16.09
C LYS A 369 17.75 -11.90 16.19
N LEU A 370 16.47 -12.02 16.51
CA LEU A 370 15.78 -13.30 16.59
C LEU A 370 15.36 -13.72 15.20
N ARG A 371 15.59 -15.00 14.87
CA ARG A 371 15.05 -15.59 13.64
C ARG A 371 13.59 -15.95 13.91
N PRO A 372 12.64 -15.48 13.08
CA PRO A 372 11.25 -15.90 13.20
C PRO A 372 11.14 -17.42 13.09
N ALA A 373 10.37 -18.03 13.98
CA ALA A 373 10.07 -19.47 13.90
C ALA A 373 9.15 -19.79 12.71
N ARG A 374 8.41 -18.79 12.23
CA ARG A 374 7.59 -18.82 11.02
C ARG A 374 8.00 -17.63 10.16
N PRO A 375 8.37 -17.85 8.88
CA PRO A 375 8.87 -16.77 8.02
C PRO A 375 7.76 -15.82 7.55
N LYS A 376 6.48 -16.22 7.67
CA LYS A 376 5.29 -15.42 7.40
C LYS A 376 5.00 -14.45 8.53
#